data_AF-A0A2G0W9L4-F1
#
_entry.id   AF-A0A2G0W9L4-F1
#
_cell.length_a   1.000
_cell.length_b   1.000
_cell.length_c   1.000
_cell.angle_alpha   90.00
_cell.angle_beta   90.00
_cell.angle_gamma   90.00
#
_symmetry.space_group_name_H-M   'P 1'
#
loop_
_entity.id
_entity.type
_entity.pdbx_description
1 polymer ?
#
loop_
_entity_poly.entity_id
_entity_poly.type
_entity_poly.pdbx_seq_one_letter_code
_entity_poly.pdbx_strand_id
1 'polypeptide(L)' 'MIELTDHNGYSHYFAPSAIAHVQETSTSTQYRGIHAIVRTFDGRETEVRESAQSIVSKIRQSS' A
#
# COMPACT_ATOMS: atom_id res chain seq x y z
N MET A 1 -3.53 13.23 -0.23
CA MET A 1 -3.12 12.20 -1.22
C MET A 1 -1.93 11.47 -0.64
N ILE A 2 -1.88 10.15 -0.72
CA ILE A 2 -0.73 9.36 -0.23
C ILE A 2 0.06 8.79 -1.39
N GLU A 3 1.38 8.82 -1.28
CA GLU A 3 2.30 8.19 -2.22
C GLU A 3 2.80 6.86 -1.63
N LEU A 4 2.71 5.81 -2.43
CA LEU A 4 3.20 4.45 -2.17
C LEU A 4 4.07 3.98 -3.34
N THR A 5 5.03 3.10 -3.07
CA THR A 5 5.96 2.59 -4.07
C THR A 5 5.64 1.12 -4.35
N ASP A 6 5.40 0.76 -5.60
CA ASP A 6 5.15 -0.65 -5.95
C ASP A 6 6.43 -1.50 -5.93
N HIS A 7 6.26 -2.82 -6.09
CA HIS A 7 7.40 -3.75 -6.15
C HIS A 7 8.36 -3.47 -7.31
N ASN A 8 7.93 -2.79 -8.38
CA ASN A 8 8.77 -2.39 -9.51
C ASN A 8 9.50 -1.06 -9.28
N GLY A 9 9.18 -0.33 -8.20
CA GLY A 9 9.79 0.95 -7.86
C GLY A 9 9.04 2.16 -8.43
N TYR A 10 7.83 1.98 -8.97
CA TYR A 10 7.01 3.08 -9.44
C TYR A 10 6.21 3.69 -8.29
N SER A 11 6.13 5.02 -8.26
CA SER A 11 5.23 5.75 -7.36
C SER A 11 3.79 5.64 -7.84
N HIS A 12 2.90 5.29 -6.93
CA HIS A 12 1.45 5.32 -7.09
C HIS A 12 0.86 6.31 -6.10
N TYR A 13 -0.04 7.18 -6.58
CA TYR A 13 -0.68 8.19 -5.76
C TYR A 13 -2.15 7.84 -5.55
N PHE A 14 -2.52 7.66 -4.29
CA PHE A 14 -3.87 7.27 -3.89
C PHE A 14 -4.56 8.40 -3.16
N ALA A 15 -5.85 8.62 -3.46
CA ALA A 15 -6.73 9.29 -2.53
C ALA A 15 -6.88 8.39 -1.29
N PRO A 16 -6.69 8.89 -0.05
CA PRO A 16 -6.82 8.07 1.16
C PRO A 16 -8.19 7.36 1.24
N SER A 17 -9.25 8.05 0.83
CA SER A 17 -10.62 7.54 0.79
C SER A 17 -10.88 6.48 -0.28
N ALA A 18 -10.00 6.32 -1.27
CA ALA A 18 -10.13 5.29 -2.30
C ALA A 18 -9.61 3.92 -1.82
N ILE A 19 -8.79 3.90 -0.76
CA ILE A 19 -8.22 2.67 -0.20
C ILE A 19 -9.28 1.97 0.65
N ALA A 20 -9.65 0.78 0.22
CA ALA A 20 -10.64 -0.05 0.90
C ALA A 20 -9.99 -0.98 1.93
N HIS A 21 -8.78 -1.47 1.66
CA HIS A 21 -8.11 -2.45 2.49
C HIS A 21 -6.58 -2.37 2.34
N VAL A 22 -5.87 -2.60 3.44
CA VAL A 22 -4.41 -2.71 3.49
C VAL A 22 -4.07 -4.00 4.21
N GLN A 23 -3.31 -4.88 3.55
CA GLN A 23 -2.92 -6.18 4.08
C GLN A 23 -1.41 -6.29 4.17
N GLU A 24 -0.88 -6.70 5.32
CA GLU A 24 0.53 -7.07 5.43
C GLU A 24 0.80 -8.40 4.73
N THR A 25 1.92 -8.50 4.02
CA THR A 25 2.27 -9.75 3.34
C THR A 25 3.09 -10.69 4.24
N SER A 26 3.14 -11.97 3.87
CA SER A 26 3.95 -12.97 4.57
C SER A 26 5.46 -12.68 4.52
N THR A 27 6.23 -13.26 5.42
CA THR A 27 7.70 -13.11 5.45
C THR A 27 8.36 -13.55 4.14
N SER A 28 7.81 -14.57 3.45
CA SER A 28 8.33 -15.05 2.17
C SER A 28 8.17 -14.05 1.03
N THR A 29 7.08 -13.28 1.02
CA THR A 29 6.82 -12.21 0.04
C THR A 29 7.59 -10.94 0.37
N GLN A 30 7.81 -10.65 1.66
CA GLN A 30 8.66 -9.55 2.11
C GLN A 30 10.12 -9.70 1.63
N TYR A 31 10.64 -10.92 1.54
CA TYR A 31 11.96 -11.19 0.97
C TYR A 31 12.11 -10.70 -0.49
N ARG A 32 11.00 -10.56 -1.23
CA ARG A 32 10.97 -10.02 -2.60
C ARG A 32 10.75 -8.51 -2.67
N GLY A 33 10.78 -7.82 -1.53
CA GLY A 33 10.55 -6.37 -1.43
C GLY A 33 9.07 -5.97 -1.44
N ILE A 34 8.13 -6.91 -1.29
CA ILE A 34 6.70 -6.62 -1.17
C ILE A 34 6.30 -6.69 0.30
N HIS A 35 5.96 -5.58 0.92
CA HIS A 35 5.67 -5.49 2.35
C HIS A 35 4.17 -5.44 2.66
N ALA A 36 3.36 -4.89 1.75
CA ALA A 36 1.92 -4.87 1.87
C ALA A 36 1.22 -4.99 0.51
N ILE A 37 -0.08 -5.30 0.54
CA ILE A 37 -0.99 -5.21 -0.59
C ILE A 37 -2.04 -4.16 -0.24
N VAL A 38 -2.22 -3.19 -1.13
CA VAL A 38 -3.27 -2.18 -1.05
C VAL A 38 -4.36 -2.53 -2.05
N ARG A 39 -5.61 -2.54 -1.58
CA ARG A 39 -6.79 -2.72 -2.44
C ARG A 39 -7.68 -1.49 -2.37
N THR A 40 -8.08 -1.00 -3.54
CA THR A 40 -8.99 0.14 -3.70
C THR A 40 -10.43 -0.32 -3.95
N PHE A 41 -11.40 0.58 -3.75
CA PHE A 41 -12.83 0.27 -3.90
C PHE A 41 -13.26 -0.11 -5.33
N ASP A 42 -12.50 0.28 -6.35
CA ASP A 42 -12.67 -0.14 -7.74
C ASP A 42 -12.13 -1.57 -8.01
N GLY A 43 -11.58 -2.23 -6.98
CA GLY A 43 -11.08 -3.60 -7.05
C GLY A 43 -9.63 -3.73 -7.51
N ARG A 44 -8.91 -2.61 -7.74
CA ARG A 44 -7.49 -2.67 -8.08
C ARG A 44 -6.67 -3.05 -6.85
N GLU A 45 -5.69 -3.93 -7.07
CA GLU A 45 -4.71 -4.34 -6.06
C GLU A 45 -3.32 -3.87 -6.47
N THR A 46 -2.51 -3.45 -5.49
CA THR A 46 -1.13 -2.99 -5.72
C THR A 46 -0.25 -3.51 -4.60
N GLU A 47 0.77 -4.28 -5.00
CA GLU A 47 1.83 -4.77 -4.12
C GLU A 47 2.84 -3.64 -3.89
N VAL A 48 3.03 -3.26 -2.64
CA VAL A 48 3.82 -2.08 -2.26
C VAL A 48 4.96 -2.42 -1.32
N ARG A 49 6.00 -1.58 -1.33
CA ARG A 49 7.22 -1.73 -0.53
C ARG A 49 7.06 -1.16 0.87
N GLU A 50 6.09 -0.29 1.10
CA GLU A 50 5.76 0.22 2.43
C GLU A 50 5.11 -0.87 3.30
N SER A 51 5.41 -0.87 4.59
CA SER A 51 4.70 -1.72 5.55
C SER A 51 3.24 -1.28 5.72
N ALA A 52 2.37 -2.22 6.06
CA ALA A 52 0.95 -1.93 6.31
C ALA A 52 0.77 -0.82 7.37
N GLN A 53 1.59 -0.83 8.42
CA GLN A 53 1.56 0.18 9.47
C GLN A 53 1.95 1.58 8.98
N SER A 54 2.96 1.70 8.10
CA SER A 54 3.37 2.96 7.50
C SER A 54 2.24 3.54 6.63
N ILE A 55 1.59 2.69 5.85
CA ILE A 55 0.46 3.08 4.98
C ILE A 55 -0.72 3.59 5.82
N VAL A 56 -1.11 2.86 6.86
CA VAL A 56 -2.20 3.28 7.77
C VAL A 56 -1.88 4.62 8.44
N SER A 57 -0.61 4.85 8.80
CA SER A 57 -0.17 6.13 9.38
C SER A 57 -0.31 7.28 8.38
N LYS A 58 0.10 7.08 7.12
CA LYS A 58 -0.09 8.06 6.04
C LYS A 58 -1.56 8.37 5.77
N ILE A 59 -2.43 7.35 5.81
CA ILE A 59 -3.89 7.52 5.65
C ILE A 59 -4.42 8.42 6.76
N ARG A 60 -4.10 8.12 8.03
CA ARG A 60 -4.58 8.89 9.19
C ARG A 60 -4.10 10.34 9.22
N GLN A 61 -2.89 10.61 8.74
CA GLN A 61 -2.32 11.96 8.66
C GLN A 61 -2.90 12.78 7.50
N SER A 62 -3.54 12.12 6.52
CA SER A 62 -4.11 12.76 5.34
C SER A 62 -5.62 13.04 5.46
N SER A 63 -6.22 12.72 6.61
CA SER A 63 -7.64 12.88 6.93
C SER A 63 -7.91 14.13 7.76
#